data_AF-A0A852DPI0-F1
#
_entry.id   AF-A0A852DPI0-F1
#
_cell.length_a   1.000
_cell.length_b   1.000
_cell.length_c   1.000
_cell.angle_alpha   90.00
_cell.angle_beta   90.00
_cell.angle_gamma   90.00
#
_symmetry.space_group_name_H-M   'P 1'
#
loop_
_entity.id
_entity.type
_entity.pdbx_description
1 polymer ?
#
loop_
_entity_poly.entity_id
_entity_poly.type
_entity_poly.pdbx_seq_one_letter_code
_entity_poly.pdbx_strand_id
1 'polypeptide(L)'
;PLAQTLALLAMAVATTANEVKPLDMAQYSFDDQYQGCSTNMTEALPALNRSDFEQNPLFAQAWTKATAEWQSQGSPVSPLSSPAQAIALMAYTMDDLYREFNAAVRTAGRSRQEYQDNFHFKTLHFLLTQALATLRDTQGPQCHNMYWGVSRYQFKAEPGDIIRFGQFTLASQSETTDKIFGNGTVFQVHTCHGVGIEEFSKHPDEKKVLISPFETFRVINVSREGDRTWIQLFSNGNFSNYNCEWLHSDTTGGSAPRAPFHFGGLLLATTALAVATGIL
;
A
#
# COMPACT_ATOMS: atom_id res chain seq x y z
N PRO A 1 37.85 40.85 29.47
CA PRO A 1 36.41 40.67 29.69
C PRO A 1 35.64 40.74 28.36
N LEU A 2 35.50 39.59 27.69
CA LEU A 2 34.59 39.27 26.55
C LEU A 2 35.03 38.01 25.79
N ALA A 3 36.11 37.34 26.21
CA ALA A 3 36.47 36.00 25.73
C ALA A 3 35.67 34.87 26.41
N GLN A 4 34.61 35.21 27.17
CA GLN A 4 33.78 34.26 27.92
C GLN A 4 32.37 34.04 27.32
N THR A 5 32.07 34.63 26.16
CA THR A 5 30.76 34.47 25.50
C THR A 5 30.76 33.46 24.34
N LEU A 6 31.85 32.72 24.14
CA LEU A 6 31.97 31.69 23.08
C LEU A 6 31.72 30.25 23.56
N ALA A 7 31.40 30.06 24.84
CA ALA A 7 31.09 28.74 25.41
C ALA A 7 29.64 28.73 25.90
N LEU A 8 28.68 28.55 24.98
CA LEU A 8 27.31 28.00 25.21
C LEU A 8 26.43 28.18 23.96
N LEU A 9 26.96 27.81 22.80
CA LEU A 9 26.13 27.39 21.66
C LEU A 9 26.53 25.94 21.33
N ALA A 10 26.51 25.10 22.37
CA ALA A 10 26.21 23.70 22.14
C ALA A 10 24.78 23.69 21.61
N MET A 11 24.63 23.71 20.28
CA MET A 11 23.39 23.31 19.66
C MET A 11 23.13 21.88 20.13
N ALA A 12 22.34 21.75 21.20
CA ALA A 12 21.69 20.51 21.53
C ALA A 12 20.78 20.22 20.34
N VAL A 13 21.33 19.53 19.35
CA VAL A 13 20.53 18.77 18.41
C VAL A 13 19.81 17.77 19.29
N ALA A 14 18.58 18.12 19.69
CA ALA A 14 17.70 17.20 20.38
C ALA A 14 17.48 16.06 19.39
N THR A 15 18.26 14.99 19.52
CA THR A 15 17.97 13.72 18.89
C THR A 15 16.67 13.26 19.53
N THR A 16 15.55 13.53 18.86
CA THR A 16 14.26 13.00 19.28
C THR A 16 14.39 11.48 19.26
N ALA A 17 14.39 10.86 20.43
CA ALA A 17 14.47 9.41 20.55
C ALA A 17 13.33 8.79 19.74
N ASN A 18 13.65 7.81 18.90
CA ASN A 18 12.68 7.12 18.08
C ASN A 18 11.66 6.37 18.94
N GLU A 19 10.39 6.40 18.53
CA GLU A 19 9.32 5.68 19.23
C GLU A 19 9.54 4.17 19.04
N VAL A 20 9.54 3.42 20.14
CA VAL A 20 9.76 1.98 20.13
C VAL A 20 8.44 1.25 19.88
N LYS A 21 8.40 0.33 18.91
CA LYS A 21 7.19 -0.44 18.58
C LYS A 21 7.45 -1.94 18.51
N PRO A 22 6.66 -2.81 19.16
CA PRO A 22 6.76 -4.24 18.90
C PRO A 22 6.27 -4.54 17.46
N LEU A 23 6.88 -5.53 16.82
CA LEU A 23 6.31 -6.17 15.64
C LEU A 23 5.32 -7.25 16.08
N ASP A 24 4.29 -7.45 15.28
CA ASP A 24 3.26 -8.46 15.50
C ASP A 24 2.70 -8.95 14.17
N MET A 25 1.60 -9.70 14.22
CA MET A 25 0.88 -10.22 13.05
C MET A 25 -0.05 -9.18 12.38
N ALA A 26 0.00 -7.92 12.81
CA ALA A 26 -0.86 -6.83 12.35
C ALA A 26 -2.35 -7.20 12.39
N GLN A 27 -2.86 -7.53 13.58
CA GLN A 27 -4.24 -8.03 13.74
C GLN A 27 -5.33 -7.05 13.30
N TYR A 28 -4.99 -5.76 13.20
CA TYR A 28 -5.92 -4.69 12.83
C TYR A 28 -5.81 -4.24 11.38
N SER A 29 -4.90 -4.80 10.59
CA SER A 29 -4.80 -4.44 9.19
C SER A 29 -5.89 -5.10 8.36
N PHE A 30 -6.43 -4.37 7.40
CA PHE A 30 -7.22 -4.96 6.33
C PHE A 30 -6.28 -5.63 5.32
N ASP A 31 -6.55 -6.90 5.01
CA ASP A 31 -5.57 -7.79 4.40
C ASP A 31 -6.16 -8.77 3.39
N ASP A 32 -7.26 -8.37 2.77
CA ASP A 32 -8.03 -9.21 1.87
C ASP A 32 -7.20 -9.66 0.65
N GLN A 33 -7.17 -10.97 0.44
CA GLN A 33 -6.54 -11.60 -0.73
C GLN A 33 -7.53 -11.77 -1.90
N TYR A 34 -8.82 -11.56 -1.66
CA TYR A 34 -9.90 -11.71 -2.64
C TYR A 34 -9.96 -13.10 -3.27
N GLN A 35 -9.63 -14.14 -2.49
CA GLN A 35 -9.59 -15.51 -2.97
C GLN A 35 -10.99 -15.98 -3.35
N GLY A 36 -11.15 -16.35 -4.63
CA GLY A 36 -12.40 -16.88 -5.17
C GLY A 36 -13.46 -15.82 -5.53
N CYS A 37 -13.16 -14.52 -5.38
CA CYS A 37 -14.15 -13.46 -5.64
C CYS A 37 -13.65 -12.31 -6.54
N SER A 38 -12.49 -12.46 -7.20
CA SER A 38 -11.94 -11.42 -8.09
C SER A 38 -12.93 -10.96 -9.16
N THR A 39 -13.71 -11.88 -9.74
CA THR A 39 -14.74 -11.54 -10.74
C THR A 39 -15.83 -10.66 -10.13
N ASN A 40 -16.43 -11.08 -9.01
CA ASN A 40 -17.48 -10.32 -8.32
C ASN A 40 -16.98 -8.96 -7.81
N MET A 41 -15.73 -8.89 -7.32
CA MET A 41 -15.10 -7.63 -6.95
C MET A 41 -14.86 -6.71 -8.15
N THR A 42 -14.50 -7.28 -9.30
CA THR A 42 -14.35 -6.54 -10.57
C THR A 42 -15.69 -5.97 -11.02
N GLU A 43 -16.79 -6.72 -10.89
CA GLU A 43 -18.15 -6.23 -11.16
C GLU A 43 -18.58 -5.12 -10.19
N ALA A 44 -18.12 -5.17 -8.94
CA ALA A 44 -18.39 -4.17 -7.91
C ALA A 44 -17.56 -2.88 -8.06
N LEU A 45 -16.49 -2.88 -8.86
CA LEU A 45 -15.56 -1.75 -9.00
C LEU A 45 -16.25 -0.42 -9.31
N PRO A 46 -17.24 -0.30 -10.23
CA PRO A 46 -17.89 0.98 -10.50
C PRO A 46 -18.58 1.59 -9.26
N ALA A 47 -19.18 0.76 -8.41
CA ALA A 47 -19.84 1.21 -7.18
C ALA A 47 -18.81 1.56 -6.09
N LEU A 48 -17.78 0.73 -5.93
CA LEU A 48 -16.66 0.97 -5.01
C LEU A 48 -15.95 2.27 -5.35
N ASN A 49 -15.65 2.49 -6.63
CA ASN A 49 -14.90 3.65 -7.10
C ASN A 49 -15.68 4.95 -6.85
N ARG A 50 -17.00 4.94 -7.11
CA ARG A 50 -17.87 6.08 -6.80
C ARG A 50 -17.85 6.38 -5.30
N SER A 51 -18.08 5.37 -4.47
CA SER A 51 -18.12 5.53 -3.01
C SER A 51 -16.79 6.03 -2.44
N ASP A 52 -15.67 5.43 -2.85
CA ASP A 52 -14.34 5.84 -2.40
C ASP A 52 -14.02 7.28 -2.82
N PHE A 53 -14.27 7.66 -4.08
CA PHE A 53 -13.95 9.01 -4.56
C PHE A 53 -14.84 10.10 -3.96
N GLU A 54 -16.12 9.81 -3.72
CA GLU A 54 -17.03 10.75 -3.04
C GLU A 54 -16.59 11.01 -1.60
N GLN A 55 -16.14 9.97 -0.89
CA GLN A 55 -15.75 10.07 0.52
C GLN A 55 -14.27 10.46 0.72
N ASN A 56 -13.45 10.33 -0.32
CA ASN A 56 -12.01 10.57 -0.26
C ASN A 56 -11.50 11.43 -1.43
N PRO A 57 -11.64 12.77 -1.33
CA PRO A 57 -11.18 13.70 -2.36
C PRO A 57 -9.67 13.63 -2.64
N LEU A 58 -8.86 13.28 -1.63
CA LEU A 58 -7.43 13.07 -1.80
C LEU A 58 -7.17 11.91 -2.75
N PHE A 59 -7.86 10.79 -2.55
CA PHE A 59 -7.73 9.62 -3.42
C PHE A 59 -8.20 9.93 -4.85
N ALA A 60 -9.33 10.62 -5.02
CA ALA A 60 -9.81 11.02 -6.35
C ALA A 60 -8.80 11.91 -7.10
N GLN A 61 -8.17 12.86 -6.40
CA GLN A 61 -7.14 13.72 -6.98
C GLN A 61 -5.88 12.94 -7.32
N ALA A 62 -5.40 12.08 -6.42
CA ALA A 62 -4.24 11.23 -6.65
C ALA A 62 -4.45 10.28 -7.85
N TRP A 63 -5.64 9.70 -7.98
CA TRP A 63 -6.00 8.86 -9.13
C TRP A 63 -5.94 9.62 -10.46
N THR A 64 -6.45 10.85 -10.48
CA THR A 64 -6.40 11.72 -11.67
C THR A 64 -4.95 12.02 -12.07
N LYS A 65 -4.11 12.37 -11.09
CA LYS A 65 -2.68 12.62 -11.33
C LYS A 65 -1.95 11.36 -11.81
N ALA A 66 -2.21 10.21 -11.18
CA ALA A 66 -1.62 8.93 -11.55
C ALA A 66 -2.02 8.50 -12.96
N THR A 67 -3.26 8.78 -13.36
CA THR A 67 -3.73 8.52 -14.74
C THR A 67 -2.94 9.37 -15.75
N ALA A 68 -2.80 10.66 -15.49
CA ALA A 68 -2.03 11.56 -16.35
C ALA A 68 -0.54 11.17 -16.42
N GLU A 69 0.04 10.78 -15.28
CA GLU A 69 1.41 10.31 -15.21
C GLU A 69 1.62 9.02 -16.01
N TRP A 70 0.78 8.01 -15.78
CA TRP A 70 0.82 6.73 -16.50
C TRP A 70 0.74 6.93 -18.02
N GLN A 71 -0.15 7.82 -18.48
CA GLN A 71 -0.26 8.20 -19.88
C GLN A 71 1.00 8.93 -20.39
N SER A 72 1.53 9.88 -19.60
CA SER A 72 2.70 10.66 -19.97
C SER A 72 3.97 9.81 -20.06
N GLN A 73 4.11 8.78 -19.23
CA GLN A 73 5.25 7.84 -19.30
C GLN A 73 5.11 6.84 -20.44
N GLY A 74 3.91 6.68 -21.01
CA GLY A 74 3.63 5.63 -21.98
C GLY A 74 3.79 4.22 -21.37
N SER A 75 3.59 4.09 -20.07
CA SER A 75 3.67 2.81 -19.36
C SER A 75 2.69 1.81 -19.97
N PRO A 76 3.08 0.53 -20.12
CA PRO A 76 2.21 -0.47 -20.72
C PRO A 76 1.01 -0.77 -19.82
N VAL A 77 0.03 -1.49 -20.40
CA VAL A 77 -0.97 -2.23 -19.61
C VAL A 77 -0.46 -3.65 -19.38
N SER A 78 0.01 -4.33 -20.42
CA SER A 78 0.54 -5.69 -20.32
C SER A 78 1.73 -5.74 -19.34
N PRO A 79 1.81 -6.76 -18.46
CA PRO A 79 0.93 -7.94 -18.41
C PRO A 79 -0.29 -7.80 -17.48
N LEU A 80 -0.58 -6.60 -16.96
CA LEU A 80 -1.78 -6.35 -16.17
C LEU A 80 -3.05 -6.55 -17.00
N SER A 81 -4.15 -6.88 -16.32
CA SER A 81 -5.42 -7.17 -16.96
C SER A 81 -6.25 -5.91 -17.28
N SER A 82 -5.85 -4.75 -16.76
CA SER A 82 -6.56 -3.49 -17.05
C SER A 82 -5.68 -2.25 -16.81
N PRO A 83 -5.98 -1.12 -17.46
CA PRO A 83 -5.39 0.18 -17.13
C PRO A 83 -5.59 0.57 -15.65
N ALA A 84 -6.70 0.16 -15.03
CA ALA A 84 -6.98 0.48 -13.63
C ALA A 84 -5.95 -0.14 -12.67
N GLN A 85 -5.45 -1.34 -12.96
CA GLN A 85 -4.36 -1.95 -12.20
C GLN A 85 -3.04 -1.15 -12.35
N ALA A 86 -2.73 -0.71 -13.57
CA ALA A 86 -1.53 0.09 -13.83
C ALA A 86 -1.60 1.44 -13.12
N ILE A 87 -2.75 2.12 -13.19
CA ILE A 87 -2.99 3.39 -12.52
C ILE A 87 -2.95 3.23 -10.99
N ALA A 88 -3.44 2.12 -10.44
CA ALA A 88 -3.35 1.84 -9.01
C ALA A 88 -1.89 1.72 -8.54
N LEU A 89 -1.04 1.00 -9.27
CA LEU A 89 0.40 0.91 -8.99
C LEU A 89 1.09 2.27 -9.13
N MET A 90 0.77 3.02 -10.17
CA MET A 90 1.28 4.38 -10.37
C MET A 90 0.88 5.29 -9.19
N ALA A 91 -0.40 5.29 -8.80
CA ALA A 91 -0.90 6.09 -7.68
C ALA A 91 -0.22 5.73 -6.36
N TYR A 92 0.05 4.44 -6.12
CA TYR A 92 0.73 3.98 -4.91
C TYR A 92 2.21 4.37 -4.86
N THR A 93 2.89 4.47 -6.01
CA THR A 93 4.30 4.86 -6.08
C THR A 93 4.51 6.37 -6.14
N MET A 94 3.45 7.16 -6.18
CA MET A 94 3.49 8.61 -6.05
C MET A 94 3.48 9.05 -4.58
N ASP A 95 4.07 10.20 -4.29
CA ASP A 95 4.21 10.73 -2.92
C ASP A 95 2.88 11.12 -2.25
N ASP A 96 1.82 11.33 -3.03
CA ASP A 96 0.57 11.94 -2.57
C ASP A 96 -0.35 10.99 -1.79
N LEU A 97 -0.18 9.66 -1.90
CA LEU A 97 -1.22 8.70 -1.50
C LEU A 97 -0.76 7.58 -0.56
N TYR A 98 0.48 7.12 -0.71
CA TYR A 98 0.91 5.88 -0.06
C TYR A 98 0.87 5.95 1.47
N ARG A 99 1.08 7.14 2.07
CA ARG A 99 1.11 7.31 3.53
C ARG A 99 -0.27 7.16 4.13
N GLU A 100 -1.25 7.87 3.58
CA GLU A 100 -2.64 7.89 4.00
C GLU A 100 -3.29 6.54 3.72
N PHE A 101 -3.03 5.96 2.55
CA PHE A 101 -3.50 4.62 2.22
C PHE A 101 -2.95 3.58 3.20
N ASN A 102 -1.64 3.52 3.43
CA ASN A 102 -1.06 2.55 4.37
C ASN A 102 -1.45 2.81 5.83
N ALA A 103 -1.78 4.04 6.22
CA ALA A 103 -2.35 4.33 7.53
C ALA A 103 -3.78 3.76 7.66
N ALA A 104 -4.62 3.93 6.63
CA ALA A 104 -5.97 3.38 6.59
C ALA A 104 -5.93 1.84 6.60
N VAL A 105 -5.08 1.23 5.76
CA VAL A 105 -4.94 -0.24 5.68
C VAL A 105 -4.59 -0.84 7.05
N ARG A 106 -3.66 -0.24 7.81
CA ARG A 106 -3.26 -0.72 9.15
C ARG A 106 -4.37 -0.78 10.20
N THR A 107 -5.50 -0.11 9.96
CA THR A 107 -6.57 0.03 10.97
C THR A 107 -7.94 -0.42 10.48
N ALA A 108 -8.16 -0.49 9.17
CA ALA A 108 -9.43 -0.89 8.59
C ALA A 108 -9.88 -2.32 8.95
N GLY A 109 -8.94 -3.20 9.31
CA GLY A 109 -9.23 -4.56 9.76
C GLY A 109 -9.63 -4.69 11.23
N ARG A 110 -9.75 -3.59 11.99
CA ARG A 110 -10.21 -3.62 13.39
C ARG A 110 -11.58 -4.24 13.56
N SER A 111 -12.47 -4.00 12.60
CA SER A 111 -13.80 -4.59 12.55
C SER A 111 -14.41 -4.42 11.16
N ARG A 112 -15.44 -5.19 10.88
CA ARG A 112 -16.28 -5.01 9.70
C ARG A 112 -16.85 -3.60 9.57
N GLN A 113 -17.30 -3.00 10.67
CA GLN A 113 -17.84 -1.63 10.66
C GLN A 113 -16.76 -0.61 10.28
N GLU A 114 -15.54 -0.77 10.82
CA GLU A 114 -14.41 0.11 10.49
C GLU A 114 -14.07 0.04 8.99
N TYR A 115 -14.04 -1.17 8.42
CA TYR A 115 -13.85 -1.35 6.98
C TYR A 115 -14.98 -0.71 6.17
N GLN A 116 -16.23 -0.90 6.58
CA GLN A 116 -17.38 -0.38 5.83
C GLN A 116 -17.41 1.15 5.84
N ASP A 117 -17.32 1.75 7.02
CA ASP A 117 -17.59 3.16 7.24
C ASP A 117 -16.37 4.06 7.04
N ASN A 118 -15.17 3.59 7.35
CA ASN A 118 -13.99 4.45 7.44
C ASN A 118 -12.88 4.11 6.41
N PHE A 119 -12.94 2.93 5.78
CA PHE A 119 -11.95 2.55 4.78
C PHE A 119 -12.38 2.98 3.37
N HIS A 120 -12.05 4.20 2.98
CA HIS A 120 -12.37 4.77 1.65
C HIS A 120 -11.24 4.58 0.62
N PHE A 121 -10.71 3.36 0.58
CA PHE A 121 -9.65 2.91 -0.33
C PHE A 121 -9.90 1.47 -0.81
N LYS A 122 -11.17 1.04 -0.84
CA LYS A 122 -11.56 -0.33 -1.21
C LYS A 122 -11.14 -0.66 -2.64
N THR A 123 -11.35 0.28 -3.55
CA THR A 123 -10.94 0.23 -4.96
C THR A 123 -9.43 0.08 -5.09
N LEU A 124 -8.66 0.94 -4.42
CA LEU A 124 -7.20 0.91 -4.50
C LEU A 124 -6.63 -0.39 -3.95
N HIS A 125 -7.11 -0.82 -2.78
CA HIS A 125 -6.66 -2.07 -2.18
C HIS A 125 -6.94 -3.27 -3.08
N PHE A 126 -8.16 -3.36 -3.64
CA PHE A 126 -8.50 -4.47 -4.54
C PHE A 126 -7.62 -4.47 -5.79
N LEU A 127 -7.47 -3.32 -6.45
CA LEU A 127 -6.67 -3.22 -7.67
C LEU A 127 -5.18 -3.49 -7.44
N LEU A 128 -4.60 -3.02 -6.33
CA LEU A 128 -3.21 -3.34 -5.97
C LEU A 128 -3.03 -4.84 -5.71
N THR A 129 -3.93 -5.47 -4.92
CA THR A 129 -3.86 -6.92 -4.67
C THR A 129 -3.96 -7.70 -5.98
N GLN A 130 -4.90 -7.33 -6.87
CA GLN A 130 -5.10 -8.01 -8.14
C GLN A 130 -3.92 -7.79 -9.09
N ALA A 131 -3.36 -6.57 -9.15
CA ALA A 131 -2.19 -6.26 -9.97
C ALA A 131 -0.99 -7.12 -9.56
N LEU A 132 -0.70 -7.22 -8.25
CA LEU A 132 0.39 -8.06 -7.76
C LEU A 132 0.17 -9.55 -8.08
N ALA A 133 -1.06 -10.04 -7.97
CA ALA A 133 -1.38 -11.41 -8.36
C ALA A 133 -1.12 -11.64 -9.86
N THR A 134 -1.62 -10.77 -10.73
CA THR A 134 -1.42 -10.86 -12.19
C THR A 134 0.05 -10.79 -12.59
N LEU A 135 0.81 -9.86 -12.00
CA LEU A 135 2.24 -9.73 -12.28
C LEU A 135 3.00 -10.97 -11.81
N ARG A 136 2.71 -11.51 -10.62
CA ARG A 136 3.36 -12.73 -10.11
C ARG A 136 3.06 -13.95 -10.97
N ASP A 137 1.81 -14.10 -11.42
CA ASP A 137 1.41 -15.21 -12.29
C ASP A 137 2.13 -15.14 -13.65
N THR A 138 2.44 -13.93 -14.12
CA THR A 138 3.15 -13.72 -15.39
C THR A 138 4.68 -13.87 -15.25
N GLN A 139 5.26 -13.30 -14.19
CA GLN A 139 6.72 -13.32 -13.95
C GLN A 139 7.21 -14.67 -13.40
N GLY A 140 6.27 -15.49 -12.89
CA GLY A 140 6.54 -16.73 -12.18
C GLY A 140 6.88 -16.49 -10.70
N PRO A 141 6.87 -17.55 -9.88
CA PRO A 141 7.26 -17.46 -8.48
C PRO A 141 8.74 -17.08 -8.36
N GLN A 142 9.02 -15.91 -7.82
CA GLN A 142 10.36 -15.40 -7.56
C GLN A 142 10.47 -14.95 -6.11
N CYS A 143 11.67 -15.11 -5.54
CA CYS A 143 12.00 -14.54 -4.25
C CYS A 143 13.06 -13.45 -4.42
N HIS A 144 12.95 -12.40 -3.61
CA HIS A 144 13.80 -11.23 -3.68
C HIS A 144 14.41 -10.93 -2.31
N ASN A 145 15.70 -10.57 -2.32
CA ASN A 145 16.37 -9.98 -1.16
C ASN A 145 16.31 -8.46 -1.30
N MET A 146 15.56 -7.82 -0.41
CA MET A 146 15.25 -6.39 -0.47
C MET A 146 15.52 -5.72 0.87
N TYR A 147 15.53 -4.40 0.86
CA TYR A 147 15.65 -3.56 2.03
C TYR A 147 14.43 -2.66 2.15
N TRP A 148 13.96 -2.48 3.37
CA TRP A 148 12.94 -1.50 3.71
C TRP A 148 13.35 -0.85 5.02
N GLY A 149 13.27 0.47 5.13
CA GLY A 149 13.65 1.13 6.37
C GLY A 149 12.70 2.23 6.78
N VAL A 150 12.65 2.41 8.10
CA VAL A 150 11.66 3.24 8.77
C VAL A 150 12.41 4.11 9.78
N SER A 151 12.50 5.40 9.50
CA SER A 151 13.30 6.33 10.31
C SER A 151 12.68 6.71 11.65
N ARG A 152 11.34 6.67 11.75
CA ARG A 152 10.57 7.17 12.90
C ARG A 152 10.47 6.17 14.07
N TYR A 153 10.66 4.88 13.79
CA TYR A 153 10.40 3.82 14.76
C TYR A 153 11.62 2.93 14.97
N GLN A 154 11.83 2.52 16.22
CA GLN A 154 12.70 1.39 16.56
C GLN A 154 11.82 0.18 16.83
N PHE A 155 11.72 -0.71 15.86
CA PHE A 155 10.95 -1.93 15.99
C PHE A 155 11.66 -2.95 16.89
N LYS A 156 10.87 -3.68 17.67
CA LYS A 156 11.30 -4.79 18.52
C LYS A 156 10.66 -6.09 18.07
N ALA A 157 11.49 -7.13 17.98
CA ALA A 157 11.08 -8.51 17.78
C ALA A 157 12.17 -9.44 18.32
N GLU A 158 11.85 -10.73 18.42
CA GLU A 158 12.78 -11.78 18.80
C GLU A 158 12.97 -12.76 17.63
N PRO A 159 14.18 -13.34 17.47
CA PRO A 159 14.38 -14.43 16.51
C PRO A 159 13.37 -15.56 16.74
N GLY A 160 12.68 -15.96 15.68
CA GLY A 160 11.63 -16.97 15.71
C GLY A 160 10.21 -16.40 15.65
N ASP A 161 10.00 -15.12 15.96
CA ASP A 161 8.71 -14.45 15.83
C ASP A 161 8.17 -14.55 14.40
N ILE A 162 6.85 -14.70 14.26
CA ILE A 162 6.15 -14.55 12.99
C ILE A 162 5.46 -13.19 13.01
N ILE A 163 5.76 -12.38 12.01
CA ILE A 163 5.27 -11.01 11.89
C ILE A 163 4.68 -10.75 10.53
N ARG A 164 3.99 -9.62 10.41
CA ARG A 164 3.45 -9.11 9.15
C ARG A 164 3.48 -7.59 9.16
N PHE A 165 3.70 -6.97 8.00
CA PHE A 165 3.72 -5.51 7.93
C PHE A 165 2.33 -4.88 8.10
N GLY A 166 1.26 -5.59 7.71
CA GLY A 166 -0.12 -5.11 7.84
C GLY A 166 -0.44 -3.91 6.95
N GLN A 167 0.36 -3.70 5.92
CA GLN A 167 0.21 -2.67 4.90
C GLN A 167 0.99 -3.08 3.66
N PHE A 168 0.71 -2.42 2.54
CA PHE A 168 1.58 -2.53 1.38
C PHE A 168 2.95 -1.92 1.73
N THR A 169 4.02 -2.57 1.29
CA THR A 169 5.39 -2.21 1.64
C THR A 169 6.24 -2.15 0.39
N LEU A 170 6.79 -0.96 0.10
CA LEU A 170 7.67 -0.73 -1.04
C LEU A 170 9.13 -0.92 -0.58
N ALA A 171 9.79 -1.96 -1.07
CA ALA A 171 11.15 -2.32 -0.71
C ALA A 171 12.11 -2.11 -1.90
N SER A 172 13.39 -1.81 -1.62
CA SER A 172 14.43 -1.56 -2.62
C SER A 172 15.54 -2.60 -2.62
N GLN A 173 16.17 -2.82 -3.77
CA GLN A 173 17.33 -3.73 -3.89
C GLN A 173 18.57 -3.24 -3.16
N SER A 174 18.69 -1.92 -2.99
CA SER A 174 19.84 -1.32 -2.35
C SER A 174 19.48 -0.74 -0.98
N GLU A 175 20.39 -0.96 -0.04
CA GLU A 175 20.44 -0.31 1.27
C GLU A 175 20.63 1.21 1.16
N THR A 176 21.21 1.70 0.04
CA THR A 176 21.68 3.09 -0.11
C THR A 176 20.78 4.01 -0.92
N THR A 177 19.74 3.47 -1.60
CA THR A 177 18.82 4.34 -2.37
C THR A 177 17.99 5.23 -1.46
N ASP A 178 17.76 4.80 -0.21
CA ASP A 178 17.10 5.62 0.78
C ASP A 178 18.17 6.19 1.73
N LYS A 179 18.77 7.33 1.37
CA LYS A 179 19.52 8.22 2.30
C LYS A 179 18.69 8.68 3.53
N ILE A 180 17.52 8.10 3.74
CA ILE A 180 16.40 8.56 4.59
C ILE A 180 16.22 7.67 5.84
N PHE A 181 16.94 6.56 5.97
CA PHE A 181 16.68 5.60 7.07
C PHE A 181 16.94 6.12 8.49
N GLY A 182 17.55 7.30 8.66
CA GLY A 182 17.70 7.94 9.96
C GLY A 182 18.36 7.01 10.99
N ASN A 183 17.93 7.09 12.26
CA ASN A 183 18.39 6.22 13.35
C ASN A 183 17.31 5.18 13.75
N GLY A 184 16.44 4.80 12.81
CA GLY A 184 15.29 3.92 13.06
C GLY A 184 15.60 2.44 12.87
N THR A 185 14.72 1.74 12.17
CA THR A 185 14.89 0.32 11.84
C THR A 185 15.13 0.12 10.34
N VAL A 186 16.08 -0.75 10.02
CA VAL A 186 16.30 -1.30 8.69
C VAL A 186 15.90 -2.77 8.68
N PHE A 187 15.06 -3.15 7.73
CA PHE A 187 14.64 -4.51 7.48
C PHE A 187 15.39 -5.06 6.27
N GLN A 188 16.05 -6.20 6.45
CA GLN A 188 16.53 -7.04 5.35
C GLN A 188 15.47 -8.10 5.10
N VAL A 189 14.77 -8.02 3.97
CA VAL A 189 13.57 -8.79 3.69
C VAL A 189 13.85 -9.79 2.57
N HIS A 190 13.77 -11.08 2.88
CA HIS A 190 13.66 -12.12 1.87
C HIS A 190 12.16 -12.40 1.63
N THR A 191 11.59 -11.79 0.59
CA THR A 191 10.18 -11.95 0.20
C THR A 191 10.04 -12.95 -0.94
N CYS A 192 8.99 -13.77 -0.93
CA CYS A 192 8.65 -14.69 -2.03
C CYS A 192 7.28 -14.39 -2.64
N HIS A 193 6.58 -13.36 -2.15
CA HIS A 193 5.29 -12.92 -2.66
C HIS A 193 5.30 -11.45 -3.09
N GLY A 194 6.38 -10.71 -2.80
CA GLY A 194 6.63 -9.38 -3.32
C GLY A 194 6.92 -9.45 -4.82
N VAL A 195 6.47 -8.43 -5.55
CA VAL A 195 6.54 -8.40 -7.01
C VAL A 195 7.26 -7.15 -7.49
N GLY A 196 8.09 -7.28 -8.52
CA GLY A 196 8.71 -6.15 -9.22
C GLY A 196 7.64 -5.35 -9.96
N ILE A 197 7.63 -4.04 -9.74
CA ILE A 197 6.63 -3.12 -10.30
C ILE A 197 7.27 -2.02 -11.15
N GLU A 198 8.48 -2.25 -11.67
CA GLU A 198 9.30 -1.21 -12.29
C GLU A 198 8.57 -0.46 -13.41
N GLU A 199 7.90 -1.20 -14.31
CA GLU A 199 7.21 -0.64 -15.49
C GLU A 199 5.94 0.17 -15.14
N PHE A 200 5.47 0.06 -13.89
CA PHE A 200 4.24 0.67 -13.39
C PHE A 200 4.48 1.66 -12.25
N SER A 201 5.76 2.00 -12.00
CA SER A 201 6.18 2.92 -10.94
C SER A 201 6.40 4.33 -11.49
N LYS A 202 6.14 5.35 -10.67
CA LYS A 202 6.56 6.73 -10.94
C LYS A 202 8.08 6.85 -11.14
N HIS A 203 8.85 5.98 -10.47
CA HIS A 203 10.31 5.93 -10.51
C HIS A 203 10.80 4.52 -10.91
N PRO A 204 10.78 4.17 -12.21
CA PRO A 204 11.16 2.84 -12.69
C PRO A 204 12.61 2.45 -12.37
N ASP A 205 13.51 3.43 -12.32
CA ASP A 205 14.95 3.28 -12.08
C ASP A 205 15.27 2.80 -10.65
N GLU A 206 14.36 2.98 -9.70
CA GLU A 206 14.52 2.51 -8.32
C GLU A 206 14.34 0.99 -8.15
N LYS A 207 13.81 0.31 -9.17
CA LYS A 207 13.60 -1.14 -9.21
C LYS A 207 12.96 -1.72 -7.94
N LYS A 208 11.90 -1.05 -7.48
CA LYS A 208 11.23 -1.38 -6.22
C LYS A 208 10.38 -2.65 -6.37
N VAL A 209 10.33 -3.40 -5.28
CA VAL A 209 9.41 -4.53 -5.11
C VAL A 209 8.30 -4.13 -4.15
N LEU A 210 7.06 -4.43 -4.53
CA LEU A 210 5.89 -4.18 -3.70
C LEU A 210 5.45 -5.48 -3.02
N ILE A 211 5.41 -5.44 -1.68
CA ILE A 211 4.99 -6.53 -0.81
C ILE A 211 3.56 -6.24 -0.33
N SER A 212 2.69 -7.25 -0.39
CA SER A 212 1.29 -7.18 0.02
C SER A 212 1.12 -7.21 1.55
N PRO A 213 -0.02 -6.72 2.10
CA PRO A 213 -0.25 -6.68 3.55
C PRO A 213 -0.39 -8.06 4.21
N PHE A 214 -0.50 -9.14 3.43
CA PHE A 214 -0.77 -10.50 3.89
C PHE A 214 0.44 -11.44 3.86
N GLU A 215 1.60 -11.02 3.32
CA GLU A 215 2.81 -11.85 3.43
C GLU A 215 3.35 -11.84 4.87
N THR A 216 3.54 -13.03 5.42
CA THR A 216 4.10 -13.26 6.75
C THR A 216 5.58 -13.54 6.68
N PHE A 217 6.31 -13.13 7.71
CA PHE A 217 7.75 -13.29 7.78
C PHE A 217 8.15 -13.89 9.12
N ARG A 218 9.12 -14.81 9.08
CA ARG A 218 9.85 -15.24 10.26
C ARG A 218 11.01 -14.28 10.51
N VAL A 219 11.15 -13.83 11.75
CA VAL A 219 12.32 -13.07 12.20
C VAL A 219 13.50 -14.02 12.36
N ILE A 220 14.55 -13.80 11.57
CA ILE A 220 15.76 -14.63 11.57
C ILE A 220 16.79 -14.09 12.55
N ASN A 221 16.97 -12.77 12.57
CA ASN A 221 17.95 -12.12 13.41
C ASN A 221 17.52 -10.68 13.72
N VAL A 222 17.90 -10.21 14.90
CA VAL A 222 17.75 -8.83 15.33
C VAL A 222 19.09 -8.37 15.88
N SER A 223 19.66 -7.32 15.28
CA SER A 223 20.93 -6.76 15.70
C SER A 223 20.85 -5.23 15.79
N ARG A 224 21.88 -4.62 16.37
CA ARG A 224 22.02 -3.16 16.44
C ARG A 224 23.35 -2.74 15.88
N GLU A 225 23.34 -1.63 15.15
CA GLU A 225 24.52 -0.96 14.63
C GLU A 225 24.42 0.53 14.98
N GLY A 226 25.18 0.94 16.02
CA GLY A 226 24.97 2.24 16.65
C GLY A 226 23.54 2.37 17.18
N ASP A 227 22.84 3.43 16.78
CA ASP A 227 21.44 3.69 17.15
C ASP A 227 20.41 2.98 16.26
N ARG A 228 20.86 2.32 15.17
CA ARG A 228 19.98 1.64 14.23
C ARG A 228 19.69 0.22 14.65
N THR A 229 18.44 -0.20 14.47
CA THR A 229 18.03 -1.61 14.64
C THR A 229 17.95 -2.29 13.28
N TRP A 230 18.55 -3.46 13.16
CA TRP A 230 18.52 -4.29 11.97
C TRP A 230 17.67 -5.53 12.25
N ILE A 231 16.71 -5.82 11.37
CA ILE A 231 15.83 -6.98 11.48
C ILE A 231 15.88 -7.76 10.17
N GLN A 232 16.29 -9.01 10.25
CA GLN A 232 16.29 -9.93 9.12
C GLN A 232 15.00 -10.74 9.10
N LEU A 233 14.32 -10.72 7.96
CA LEU A 233 13.02 -11.32 7.75
C LEU A 233 13.08 -12.33 6.62
N PHE A 234 12.48 -13.49 6.82
CA PHE A 234 12.38 -14.54 5.81
C PHE A 234 10.92 -14.90 5.55
N SER A 235 10.51 -14.92 4.28
CA SER A 235 9.14 -15.23 3.88
C SER A 235 8.67 -16.56 4.49
N ASN A 236 7.49 -16.54 5.10
CA ASN A 236 6.89 -17.66 5.80
C ASN A 236 5.52 -18.05 5.20
N GLY A 237 5.12 -17.44 4.09
CA GLY A 237 3.82 -17.67 3.43
C GLY A 237 2.86 -16.50 3.60
N ASN A 238 1.58 -16.69 3.24
CA ASN A 238 0.54 -15.67 3.34
C ASN A 238 -0.51 -16.03 4.39
N PHE A 239 -1.03 -15.01 5.06
CA PHE A 239 -2.14 -15.12 6.01
C PHE A 239 -3.02 -13.87 5.96
N SER A 240 -4.34 -14.06 5.92
CA SER A 240 -5.33 -12.98 5.96
C SER A 240 -6.42 -13.28 6.97
N ASN A 241 -6.87 -12.24 7.66
CA ASN A 241 -8.06 -12.27 8.51
C ASN A 241 -9.35 -12.09 7.70
N TYR A 242 -9.27 -11.36 6.58
CA TYR A 242 -10.41 -11.05 5.72
C TYR A 242 -10.33 -11.77 4.37
N ASN A 243 -11.49 -12.13 3.84
CA ASN A 243 -11.64 -12.61 2.47
C ASN A 243 -12.98 -12.16 1.87
N CYS A 244 -12.91 -11.38 0.79
CA CYS A 244 -14.06 -10.86 0.05
C CYS A 244 -15.00 -9.99 0.91
N GLU A 245 -14.45 -9.16 1.80
CA GLU A 245 -15.22 -8.46 2.85
C GLU A 245 -16.37 -7.61 2.29
N TRP A 246 -16.12 -6.90 1.20
CA TRP A 246 -17.14 -6.05 0.55
C TRP A 246 -18.40 -6.84 0.18
N LEU A 247 -18.25 -8.07 -0.32
CA LEU A 247 -19.35 -8.87 -0.86
C LEU A 247 -20.23 -9.50 0.23
N HIS A 248 -19.76 -9.60 1.47
CA HIS A 248 -20.58 -10.08 2.58
C HIS A 248 -21.67 -9.07 2.96
N SER A 249 -21.58 -7.81 2.52
CA SER A 249 -22.55 -6.76 2.89
C SER A 249 -23.94 -6.97 2.27
N ASP A 250 -24.03 -7.72 1.17
CA ASP A 250 -25.29 -8.04 0.49
C ASP A 250 -26.11 -9.15 1.19
N THR A 251 -25.50 -9.97 2.06
CA THR A 251 -26.17 -11.13 2.64
C THR A 251 -27.00 -10.81 3.89
N THR A 252 -26.77 -9.65 4.51
CA THR A 252 -27.46 -9.23 5.74
C THR A 252 -28.36 -8.01 5.50
N GLY A 253 -29.32 -8.09 4.57
CA GLY A 253 -30.60 -7.35 4.59
C GLY A 253 -30.59 -5.81 4.78
N GLY A 254 -29.43 -5.17 4.71
CA GLY A 254 -29.25 -3.72 4.79
C GLY A 254 -29.22 -3.19 3.38
N SER A 255 -30.19 -2.36 3.03
CA SER A 255 -30.35 -1.82 1.69
C SER A 255 -29.07 -1.13 1.23
N ALA A 256 -28.42 -1.63 0.18
CA ALA A 256 -27.58 -0.79 -0.66
C ALA A 256 -28.40 0.45 -1.07
N PRO A 257 -27.82 1.65 -1.18
CA PRO A 257 -28.49 2.75 -1.84
C PRO A 257 -28.70 2.31 -3.30
N ARG A 258 -29.91 1.85 -3.61
CA ARG A 258 -30.34 1.66 -4.99
C ARG A 258 -30.14 3.02 -5.68
N ALA A 259 -29.29 3.06 -6.70
CA ALA A 259 -29.28 4.17 -7.62
C ALA A 259 -30.73 4.43 -8.06
N PRO A 260 -31.23 5.67 -8.01
CA PRO A 260 -32.60 5.94 -8.42
C PRO A 260 -32.68 5.72 -9.93
N PHE A 261 -33.36 4.64 -10.32
CA PHE A 261 -33.89 4.50 -11.67
C PHE A 261 -34.97 5.57 -11.86
N HIS A 262 -34.58 6.75 -12.33
CA HIS A 262 -35.52 7.73 -12.87
C HIS A 262 -35.65 7.53 -14.38
N PHE A 263 -36.75 6.89 -14.79
CA PHE A 263 -37.31 7.05 -16.12
C PHE A 263 -37.85 8.49 -16.25
N GLY A 264 -37.36 9.25 -17.23
CA GLY A 264 -37.95 10.51 -17.67
C GLY A 264 -37.16 11.75 -17.23
N GLY A 265 -36.28 12.24 -18.11
CA GLY A 265 -35.59 13.52 -17.93
C GLY A 265 -34.30 13.63 -18.74
N LEU A 266 -34.43 13.75 -20.05
CA LEU A 266 -33.36 14.21 -20.93
C LEU A 266 -32.95 15.63 -20.50
N LEU A 267 -31.70 15.88 -20.08
CA LEU A 267 -30.81 16.97 -20.52
C LEU A 267 -29.59 17.13 -19.58
N LEU A 268 -28.40 17.10 -20.20
CA LEU A 268 -27.12 17.72 -19.79
C LEU A 268 -26.28 17.07 -18.67
N ALA A 269 -25.50 16.04 -19.04
CA ALA A 269 -24.15 15.82 -18.50
C ALA A 269 -23.31 14.88 -19.40
N THR A 270 -23.30 15.11 -20.71
CA THR A 270 -22.41 14.40 -21.65
C THR A 270 -21.21 15.27 -21.96
N THR A 271 -20.12 15.16 -21.17
CA THR A 271 -18.74 15.51 -21.58
C THR A 271 -17.62 15.20 -20.57
N ALA A 272 -17.84 14.49 -19.45
CA ALA A 272 -16.75 14.17 -18.51
C ALA A 272 -16.41 12.68 -18.34
N LEU A 273 -17.13 11.75 -18.98
CA LEU A 273 -16.96 10.31 -18.74
C LEU A 273 -16.34 9.51 -19.91
N ALA A 274 -15.90 10.18 -20.98
CA ALA A 274 -15.33 9.52 -22.17
C ALA A 274 -13.79 9.59 -22.25
N VAL A 275 -13.11 10.20 -21.28
CA VAL A 275 -11.63 10.35 -21.31
C VAL A 275 -10.93 9.41 -20.29
N ALA A 276 -11.68 8.72 -19.44
CA ALA A 276 -11.12 7.87 -18.37
C ALA A 276 -11.13 6.36 -18.66
N THR A 277 -11.71 5.92 -19.78
CA THR A 277 -11.63 4.52 -20.24
C THR A 277 -11.06 4.51 -21.64
N GLY A 278 -9.74 4.40 -21.76
CA GLY A 278 -9.06 4.18 -23.03
C GLY A 278 -9.43 2.83 -23.63
N ILE A 279 -10.59 2.79 -24.29
CA ILE A 279 -10.99 1.74 -25.22
C ILE A 279 -11.14 2.42 -26.58
N LEU A 280 -10.07 2.33 -27.37
CA LEU A 280 -10.16 1.99 -28.79
C LEU A 280 -9.45 0.65 -28.96
#